data_AF-A0A3R7PQC7-F1
#
_entry.id   AF-A0A3R7PQC7-F1
#
_cell.length_a   1.000
_cell.length_b   1.000
_cell.length_c   1.000
_cell.angle_alpha   90.00
_cell.angle_beta   90.00
_cell.angle_gamma   90.00
#
_symmetry.space_group_name_H-M   'P 1'
#
loop_
_entity.id
_entity.type
_entity.pdbx_description
1 polymer ?
#
loop_
_entity_poly.entity_id
_entity_poly.type
_entity_poly.pdbx_seq_one_letter_code
_entity_poly.pdbx_strand_id
1 'polypeptide(L)' 'MAKSKLDFKAASEWAETNIENFYRPAKYTKFNSGQSNPTYLIETPKKKYVLRKKPEG' A
#
# COMPACT_ATOMS: atom_id res chain seq x y z
N MET A 1 6.23 10.55 18.13
CA MET A 1 4.92 10.66 17.43
C MET A 1 4.93 9.68 16.27
N ALA A 2 4.26 8.53 16.39
CA ALA A 2 4.23 7.52 15.33
C ALA A 2 3.54 8.12 14.09
N LYS A 3 4.14 7.91 12.90
CA LYS A 3 3.52 8.24 11.61
C LYS A 3 2.30 7.33 11.42
N SER A 4 1.17 7.73 11.99
CA SER A 4 -0.10 7.00 11.94
C SER A 4 -0.64 6.88 10.52
N LYS A 5 -0.22 7.78 9.61
CA LYS A 5 -0.64 7.83 8.22
C LYS A 5 0.40 7.17 7.29
N LEU A 6 -0.06 6.23 6.46
CA LEU A 6 0.75 5.61 5.40
C LEU A 6 1.10 6.65 4.33
N ASP A 7 2.38 6.75 3.99
CA ASP A 7 2.88 7.56 2.87
C ASP A 7 2.88 6.71 1.59
N PHE A 8 1.90 6.96 0.72
CA PHE A 8 1.75 6.21 -0.53
C PHE A 8 2.87 6.45 -1.54
N LYS A 9 3.53 7.62 -1.50
CA LYS A 9 4.65 7.91 -2.40
C LYS A 9 5.85 7.07 -2.01
N ALA A 10 6.23 7.12 -0.74
CA ALA A 10 7.34 6.33 -0.21
C ALA A 10 7.08 4.82 -0.36
N ALA A 11 5.85 4.36 -0.12
CA ALA A 11 5.46 2.97 -0.32
C ALA A 11 5.59 2.53 -1.80
N SER A 12 5.21 3.40 -2.74
CA SER A 12 5.32 3.10 -4.17
C SER A 12 6.77 3.07 -4.66
N GLU A 13 7.62 3.96 -4.16
CA GLU A 13 9.06 4.00 -4.48
C GLU A 13 9.78 2.75 -3.96
N TRP A 14 9.46 2.34 -2.73
CA TRP A 14 9.95 1.08 -2.19
C TRP A 14 9.43 -0.12 -3.01
N ALA A 15 8.14 -0.17 -3.35
CA ALA A 15 7.55 -1.26 -4.12
C ALA A 15 8.17 -1.40 -5.52
N GLU A 16 8.43 -0.29 -6.21
CA GLU A 16 9.10 -0.27 -7.52
C GLU A 16 10.51 -0.88 -7.47
N THR A 17 11.23 -0.69 -6.35
CA THR A 17 12.58 -1.24 -6.17
C THR A 17 12.57 -2.70 -5.72
N ASN A 18 11.56 -3.12 -4.94
CA ASN A 18 11.59 -4.40 -4.22
C ASN A 18 10.63 -5.46 -4.77
N ILE A 19 9.63 -5.06 -5.55
CA ILE A 19 8.61 -5.96 -6.09
C ILE A 19 8.78 -6.01 -7.60
N GLU A 20 9.16 -7.18 -8.10
CA GLU A 20 9.30 -7.39 -9.53
C GLU A 20 7.98 -7.11 -10.26
N ASN A 21 8.06 -6.42 -11.40
CA ASN A 21 6.89 -6.04 -12.19
C ASN A 21 5.89 -5.17 -11.42
N PHE A 22 6.35 -4.38 -10.45
CA PHE A 22 5.57 -3.26 -9.93
C PHE A 22 5.69 -2.06 -10.88
N TYR A 23 4.55 -1.41 -11.15
CA TYR A 23 4.48 -0.31 -12.11
C TYR A 23 3.80 0.89 -11.49
N ARG A 24 4.29 2.09 -11.84
CA ARG A 24 3.66 3.35 -11.50
C ARG A 24 2.95 3.93 -12.74
N PRO A 25 1.92 4.78 -12.58
CA PRO A 25 1.35 5.26 -11.33
C PRO A 25 0.56 4.18 -10.56
N ALA A 26 0.61 4.23 -9.24
CA ALA A 26 -0.12 3.34 -8.35
C ALA A 26 -1.24 4.11 -7.62
N LYS A 27 -2.48 3.63 -7.74
CA LYS A 27 -3.64 4.20 -7.03
C LYS A 27 -3.94 3.37 -5.79
N TYR A 28 -4.15 4.03 -4.66
CA TYR A 28 -4.41 3.39 -3.38
C TYR A 28 -5.87 3.62 -2.96
N THR A 29 -6.60 2.52 -2.73
CA THR A 29 -7.97 2.54 -2.23
C THR A 29 -8.01 1.78 -0.92
N LYS A 30 -8.46 2.43 0.17
CA LYS A 30 -8.60 1.76 1.46
C LYS A 30 -9.77 0.77 1.39
N PHE A 31 -9.58 -0.46 1.87
CA PHE A 31 -10.70 -1.38 2.01
C PHE A 31 -11.65 -0.89 3.12
N ASN A 32 -12.96 -0.99 2.89
CA ASN A 32 -13.97 -0.60 3.86
C ASN A 32 -14.10 -1.65 4.97
N SER A 33 -14.05 -1.18 6.23
CA SER A 33 -14.44 -1.84 7.50
C SER A 33 -13.92 -3.27 7.79
N GLY A 34 -13.93 -3.66 9.08
CA GLY A 34 -13.72 -5.05 9.52
C GLY A 34 -12.27 -5.57 9.61
N GLN A 35 -11.27 -4.82 9.16
CA GLN A 35 -9.86 -5.23 9.26
C GLN A 35 -9.20 -4.62 10.49
N SER A 36 -8.67 -5.44 11.40
CA SER A 36 -7.92 -4.98 12.58
C SER A 36 -6.66 -4.18 12.23
N ASN A 37 -6.14 -4.37 11.01
CA ASN A 37 -5.05 -3.58 10.45
C ASN A 37 -5.51 -2.84 9.19
N PRO A 38 -5.07 -1.59 8.96
CA PRO A 38 -5.33 -0.89 7.71
C PRO A 38 -4.85 -1.70 6.50
N THR A 39 -5.79 -2.00 5.60
CA THR A 39 -5.53 -2.71 4.35
C THR A 39 -5.92 -1.81 3.17
N TYR A 40 -5.10 -1.82 2.12
CA TYR A 40 -5.26 -1.01 0.92
C TYR A 40 -5.16 -1.87 -0.33
N LEU A 41 -6.02 -1.63 -1.30
CA LEU A 41 -5.87 -2.08 -2.67
C LEU A 41 -4.94 -1.12 -3.40
N ILE A 42 -3.93 -1.65 -4.07
CA ILE A 42 -3.05 -0.89 -4.95
C ILE A 42 -3.37 -1.31 -6.38
N GLU A 43 -3.78 -0.36 -7.20
CA GLU A 43 -4.04 -0.56 -8.62
C GLU A 43 -2.93 0.08 -9.43
N THR A 44 -2.25 -0.73 -10.24
CA THR A 44 -1.25 -0.30 -11.21
C THR A 44 -1.80 -0.56 -12.62
N PRO A 45 -1.19 0.00 -13.70
CA PRO A 45 -1.67 -0.24 -15.06
C PRO A 45 -1.69 -1.72 -15.49
N LYS A 46 -0.85 -2.56 -14.88
CA LYS A 46 -0.71 -3.97 -15.28
C LYS A 46 -1.22 -4.98 -14.25
N LYS A 47 -1.18 -4.64 -12.95
CA LYS A 47 -1.46 -5.57 -11.85
C LYS A 47 -2.13 -4.87 -10.67
N LYS A 48 -2.81 -5.65 -9.84
CA LYS A 48 -3.36 -5.21 -8.56
C LYS A 48 -2.61 -5.89 -7.42
N TYR A 49 -2.39 -5.16 -6.33
CA TYR A 49 -1.71 -5.63 -5.13
C TYR A 49 -2.54 -5.31 -3.89
N VAL A 50 -2.31 -6.05 -2.80
CA VAL A 50 -2.90 -5.76 -1.49
C VAL A 50 -1.80 -5.42 -0.51
N LEU A 51 -1.89 -4.24 0.11
CA LEU A 51 -0.99 -3.80 1.16
C LEU A 51 -1.71 -3.89 2.51
N ARG A 52 -1.15 -4.66 3.44
CA ARG A 52 -1.61 -4.77 4.82
C ARG A 52 -0.57 -4.15 5.75
N LYS A 53 -0.94 -3.09 6.48
CA LYS A 53 -0.03 -2.46 7.46
C LYS A 53 0.13 -3.39 8.66
N LYS A 54 1.35 -3.51 9.20
CA LYS A 54 1.60 -4.20 10.48
C LYS A 54 0.93 -3.39 11.61
N PRO A 55 0.28 -4.03 12.61
CA PRO A 55 -0.26 -3.29 13.75
C PRO A 55 0.85 -2.53 14.46
N GLU A 56 0.52 -1.37 15.03
CA GLU A 56 1.40 -0.71 15.99
C GLU A 56 1.35 -1.56 17.27
N GLY A 57 2.40 -2.33 17.49
CA GLY A 57 2.65 -3.04 18.75
C GLY A 57 3.54 -2.19 19.64
#